data_AF-A0A350YIK6-F1
#
_entry.id   AF-A0A350YIK6-F1
#
_cell.length_a   1.000
_cell.length_b   1.000
_cell.length_c   1.000
_cell.angle_alpha   90.00
_cell.angle_beta   90.00
_cell.angle_gamma   90.00
#
_symmetry.space_group_name_H-M   'P 1'
#
loop_
_entity.id
_entity.type
_entity.pdbx_description
1 polymer ?
#
loop_
_entity_poly.entity_id
_entity_poly.type
_entity_poly.pdbx_seq_one_letter_code
_entity_poly.pdbx_strand_id
1 'polypeptide(L)'
;MMTTMIRRFTPLALIALTLVSLGACTPTVANRGQIVDPEKLAEVTAGTSSREDVVRALGSPTQVSTFDEKVWYYFGRSTKQYSFFTPEV
;
A
#
# COMPACT_ATOMS: atom_id res chain seq x y z
N MET A 1 -49.42 2.90 -17.53
CA MET A 1 -48.18 3.49 -18.10
C MET A 1 -46.95 3.26 -17.22
N MET A 2 -47.03 3.40 -15.90
CA MET A 2 -45.88 3.26 -14.97
C MET A 2 -45.25 1.85 -14.95
N THR A 3 -46.05 0.79 -15.08
CA THR A 3 -45.58 -0.62 -15.10
C THR A 3 -44.82 -1.01 -16.36
N THR A 4 -45.11 -0.38 -17.50
CA THR A 4 -44.43 -0.64 -18.78
C THR A 4 -43.04 0.01 -18.82
N MET A 5 -42.90 1.16 -18.14
CA MET A 5 -41.63 1.88 -18.01
C MET A 5 -40.62 1.09 -17.18
N ILE A 6 -41.05 0.54 -16.03
CA ILE A 6 -40.21 -0.29 -15.14
C ILE A 6 -39.67 -1.52 -15.88
N ARG A 7 -40.49 -2.14 -16.75
CA ARG A 7 -40.15 -3.33 -17.54
C ARG A 7 -39.18 -3.06 -18.70
N ARG A 8 -39.00 -1.79 -19.10
CA ARG A 8 -38.00 -1.35 -20.09
C ARG A 8 -36.64 -1.04 -19.46
N PHE A 9 -36.61 -0.66 -18.18
CA PHE A 9 -35.38 -0.34 -17.44
C PHE A 9 -34.78 -1.56 -16.69
N THR A 10 -35.53 -2.65 -16.52
CA THR A 10 -35.05 -3.90 -15.90
C THR A 10 -33.78 -4.49 -16.54
N PRO A 11 -33.64 -4.59 -17.88
CA PRO A 11 -32.42 -5.14 -18.47
C PRO A 11 -31.20 -4.24 -18.24
N LEU A 12 -31.39 -2.92 -18.22
CA LEU A 12 -30.30 -1.96 -17.97
C LEU A 12 -29.80 -2.05 -16.52
N ALA A 13 -30.71 -2.23 -15.56
CA ALA A 13 -30.37 -2.45 -14.16
C ALA A 13 -29.61 -3.78 -13.93
N LEU A 14 -29.98 -4.85 -14.64
CA LEU A 14 -29.26 -6.14 -14.61
C LEU A 14 -27.86 -6.05 -15.22
N ILE A 15 -27.69 -5.30 -16.32
CA ILE A 15 -26.38 -5.06 -16.94
C ILE A 15 -25.49 -4.24 -16.00
N ALA A 16 -26.03 -3.18 -15.39
CA ALA A 16 -25.28 -2.38 -14.42
C ALA A 16 -24.84 -3.22 -13.19
N LEU A 17 -25.73 -4.08 -12.68
CA LEU A 17 -25.42 -4.94 -11.54
C LEU A 17 -24.34 -5.99 -11.86
N THR A 18 -24.36 -6.54 -13.07
CA THR A 18 -23.32 -7.49 -13.52
C THR A 18 -21.98 -6.80 -13.76
N LEU A 19 -21.94 -5.57 -14.29
CA LEU A 19 -20.67 -4.84 -14.44
C LEU A 19 -20.01 -4.52 -13.09
N VAL A 20 -20.78 -4.24 -12.06
CA VAL A 20 -20.25 -3.95 -10.71
C VAL A 20 -19.66 -5.20 -10.05
N SER A 21 -20.20 -6.41 -10.32
CA SER A 21 -19.70 -7.64 -9.70
C SER A 21 -18.34 -8.10 -10.23
N LEU A 22 -17.90 -7.62 -11.40
CA LEU A 22 -16.57 -7.93 -11.95
C LEU A 22 -15.41 -7.27 -11.18
N GLY A 23 -15.68 -6.24 -10.36
CA GLY A 23 -14.67 -5.55 -9.56
C GLY A 23 -14.17 -6.33 -8.33
N ALA A 24 -14.75 -7.50 -8.03
CA ALA A 24 -14.42 -8.28 -6.84
C ALA A 24 -13.06 -9.00 -6.90
N CYS A 25 -12.45 -9.12 -8.08
CA CYS A 25 -11.12 -9.71 -8.24
C CYS A 25 -10.02 -8.64 -8.15
N THR A 26 -9.70 -8.20 -6.94
CA THR A 26 -8.51 -7.36 -6.68
C THR A 26 -7.46 -8.14 -5.90
N PRO A 27 -6.15 -7.98 -6.22
CA PRO A 27 -5.09 -8.60 -5.45
C PRO A 27 -5.04 -8.01 -4.04
N THR A 28 -4.68 -8.85 -3.07
CA THR A 28 -4.37 -8.38 -1.72
C THR A 28 -2.96 -7.78 -1.75
N VAL A 29 -2.86 -6.48 -1.44
CA VAL A 29 -1.59 -5.78 -1.31
C VAL A 29 -1.25 -5.67 0.17
N ALA A 30 -0.09 -6.19 0.57
CA ALA A 30 0.41 -6.10 1.93
C ALA A 30 1.76 -5.36 1.95
N ASN A 31 1.79 -4.24 2.66
CA ASN A 31 3.01 -3.48 2.92
C ASN A 31 3.48 -3.77 4.35
N ARG A 32 4.74 -4.18 4.51
CA ARG A 32 5.36 -4.49 5.80
C ARG A 32 6.65 -3.69 5.97
N GLY A 33 6.96 -3.30 7.21
CA GLY A 33 8.12 -2.47 7.52
C GLY A 33 7.91 -1.01 7.15
N GLN A 34 9.01 -0.26 7.07
CA GLN A 34 8.98 1.15 6.71
C GLN A 34 9.59 1.36 5.32
N ILE A 35 8.73 1.67 4.35
CA ILE A 35 9.15 2.12 3.03
C ILE A 35 9.47 3.60 3.16
N VAL A 36 10.76 3.95 3.06
CA VAL A 36 11.22 5.33 3.14
C VAL A 36 10.92 6.05 1.83
N ASP A 37 10.32 7.23 1.95
CA ASP A 37 10.09 8.13 0.81
C ASP A 37 11.43 8.72 0.34
N PRO A 38 11.78 8.62 -0.95
CA PRO A 38 12.99 9.23 -1.50
C PRO A 38 13.13 10.72 -1.21
N GLU A 39 12.02 11.47 -1.18
CA GLU A 39 12.04 12.91 -0.91
C GLU A 39 12.47 13.18 0.53
N LYS A 40 11.94 12.42 1.49
CA LYS A 40 12.33 12.51 2.91
C LYS A 40 13.75 12.02 3.15
N LEU A 41 14.19 11.01 2.39
CA LEU A 41 15.58 10.53 2.48
C LEU A 41 16.56 11.60 2.02
N ALA A 42 16.20 12.41 1.02
CA ALA A 42 17.03 13.50 0.53
C ALA A 42 17.21 14.64 1.56
N GLU A 43 16.31 14.76 2.55
CA GLU A 43 16.45 15.71 3.66
C GLU A 43 17.58 15.32 4.63
N VAL A 44 17.98 14.04 4.64
CA VAL A 44 19.04 13.52 5.52
C VAL A 44 20.39 13.60 4.80
N THR A 45 21.30 14.42 5.33
CA THR A 45 22.65 14.59 4.79
C THR A 45 23.69 13.95 5.71
N ALA A 46 24.47 13.02 5.16
CA ALA A 46 25.54 12.35 5.89
C ALA A 46 26.58 13.35 6.42
N GLY A 47 26.93 13.21 7.71
CA GLY A 47 27.92 14.07 8.37
C GLY A 47 27.37 15.40 8.91
N THR A 48 26.15 15.79 8.55
CA THR A 48 25.50 17.02 9.06
C THR A 48 24.27 16.72 9.88
N SER A 49 23.40 15.81 9.42
CA SER A 49 22.18 15.45 10.14
C SER A 49 22.50 14.68 11.42
N SER A 50 21.91 15.13 12.54
CA SER A 50 21.97 14.41 13.81
C SER A 50 21.02 13.21 13.83
N ARG A 51 21.15 12.36 14.84
CA ARG A 51 20.28 11.19 15.02
C ARG A 51 18.81 11.61 15.19
N GLU A 52 18.59 12.70 15.90
CA GLU A 52 17.28 13.29 16.15
C GLU A 52 16.68 13.86 14.86
N ASP A 53 17.51 14.42 13.97
CA ASP A 53 17.05 14.90 12.65
C ASP A 53 16.61 13.74 11.77
N VAL A 54 17.35 12.63 11.78
CA VAL A 54 16.98 11.41 11.03
C VAL A 54 15.65 10.86 11.53
N VAL A 55 15.43 10.79 12.84
CA VAL A 55 14.13 10.33 13.39
C VAL A 55 13.01 11.31 13.08
N ARG A 56 13.29 12.62 13.02
CA ARG A 56 12.28 13.64 12.68
C ARG A 56 11.87 13.55 11.20
N ALA A 57 12.83 13.34 10.30
CA ALA A 57 12.58 13.23 8.87
C ALA A 57 11.98 11.87 8.49
N LEU A 58 12.59 10.78 8.97
CA LEU A 58 12.26 9.41 8.54
C LEU A 58 11.38 8.66 9.54
N GLY A 59 11.30 9.06 10.80
CA GLY A 59 10.64 8.29 11.86
C GLY A 59 11.54 7.22 12.50
N SER A 60 10.95 6.37 13.35
CA SER A 60 11.64 5.26 14.01
C SER A 60 12.15 4.22 13.00
N PRO A 61 13.33 3.63 13.20
CA PRO A 61 13.85 2.61 12.29
C PRO A 61 12.99 1.35 12.28
N THR A 62 13.08 0.58 11.18
CA THR A 62 12.42 -0.74 11.09
C THR A 62 13.09 -1.75 12.01
N GLN A 63 14.42 -1.71 12.07
CA GLN A 63 15.22 -2.56 12.95
C GLN A 63 16.47 -1.82 13.41
N VAL A 64 16.82 -2.00 14.68
CA VAL A 64 18.14 -1.63 15.22
C VAL A 64 19.05 -2.85 15.12
N SER A 65 20.31 -2.65 14.72
CA SER A 65 21.29 -3.74 14.63
C SER A 65 21.45 -4.44 15.97
N THR A 66 21.59 -5.77 15.91
CA THR A 66 21.83 -6.61 17.09
C THR A 66 23.24 -6.44 17.66
N PHE A 67 24.20 -5.94 16.87
CA PHE A 67 25.61 -5.83 17.27
C PHE A 67 26.03 -4.41 17.65
N ASP A 68 25.37 -3.39 17.10
CA ASP A 68 25.69 -1.98 17.38
C ASP A 68 24.39 -1.17 17.40
N GLU A 69 24.04 -0.64 18.57
CA GLU A 69 22.84 0.17 18.76
C GLU A 69 22.82 1.45 17.93
N LYS A 70 23.97 1.88 17.37
CA LYS A 70 24.08 3.05 16.49
C LYS A 70 23.69 2.77 15.04
N VAL A 71 23.60 1.50 14.65
CA VAL A 71 23.26 1.10 13.26
C VAL A 71 21.78 0.82 13.14
N TRP A 72 21.11 1.56 12.26
CA TRP A 72 19.68 1.50 12.03
C TRP A 72 19.37 1.05 10.60
N TYR A 73 18.43 0.13 10.48
CA TYR A 73 17.94 -0.37 9.20
C TYR A 73 16.53 0.15 8.93
N TYR A 74 16.38 0.77 7.76
CA TYR A 74 15.11 1.19 7.21
C TYR A 74 14.83 0.35 5.96
N PHE A 75 13.84 -0.52 6.02
CA PHE A 75 13.44 -1.32 4.88
C PHE A 75 11.95 -1.63 4.97
N GLY A 76 11.35 -1.78 3.80
CA GLY A 76 9.97 -2.21 3.66
C GLY A 76 9.85 -3.21 2.54
N ARG A 77 8.81 -4.04 2.62
CA ARG A 77 8.45 -5.00 1.58
C ARG A 77 7.00 -4.78 1.21
N SER A 78 6.75 -4.54 -0.07
CA SER A 78 5.42 -4.63 -0.64
C SER A 78 5.25 -6.04 -1.21
N THR A 79 4.07 -6.63 -1.02
CA THR A 79 3.75 -7.92 -1.63
C THR A 79 2.37 -7.85 -2.26
N LYS A 80 2.23 -8.42 -3.45
CA LYS A 80 0.96 -8.55 -4.15
C LYS A 80 0.60 -10.01 -4.27
N GLN A 81 -0.53 -10.39 -3.69
CA GLN A 81 -1.02 -11.76 -3.72
C GLN A 81 -2.36 -11.84 -4.45
N TYR A 82 -2.43 -12.71 -5.45
CA TYR A 82 -3.67 -13.08 -6.11
C TYR A 82 -4.18 -14.39 -5.50
N SER A 83 -5.32 -14.33 -4.80
CA SER A 83 -5.95 -15.51 -4.19
C SER A 83 -4.94 -16.37 -3.39
N PHE A 84 -4.81 -17.66 -3.71
CA PHE A 84 -3.90 -18.62 -3.06
C PHE A 84 -2.53 -18.78 -3.75
N PHE A 85 -2.22 -17.98 -4.77
CA PHE A 85 -0.91 -18.02 -5.43
C PHE A 85 0.19 -17.42 -4.56
N THR A 86 1.44 -17.79 -4.84
CA THR A 86 2.61 -17.23 -4.14
C THR A 86 2.66 -15.71 -4.32
N PRO A 87 2.85 -14.92 -3.26
CA PRO A 87 2.93 -13.48 -3.35
C PRO A 87 4.15 -13.03 -4.15
N GLU A 88 3.92 -12.11 -5.09
CA GLU A 88 4.97 -11.40 -5.83
C GLU A 88 5.51 -10.25 -4.97
N VAL A 89 6.81 -9.97 -5.08
CA VAL A 89 7.55 -8.98 -4.28
C VAL A 89 7.92 -7.74 -5.08
#